data_AF-A0A653J0F1-F1
#
_entry.id   AF-A0A653J0F1-F1
#
_cell.length_a   1.000
_cell.length_b   1.000
_cell.length_c   1.000
_cell.angle_alpha   90.00
_cell.angle_beta   90.00
_cell.angle_gamma   90.00
#
_symmetry.space_group_name_H-M   'P 1'
#
loop_
_entity.id
_entity.type
_entity.pdbx_description
1 polymer ?
#
loop_
_entity_poly.entity_id
_entity_poly.type
_entity_poly.pdbx_seq_one_letter_code
_entity_poly.pdbx_strand_id
1 'polypeptide(L)'
;MPPQRLELEITESLFIDNPTTTLASLHSLRALGVRVALDDFGTGYSSLSYLRSFPFDKIKIDRSFIVDLLSSDGATALIKSITTLAEALGMETTAEGVEHADQLDILREQGCSQIQGFYFSKPVSEAEVVGMLGIGLEPALRKAG
;
A
#
# COMPACT_ATOMS: atom_id res chain seq x y z
N MET A 1 -6.70 20.31 0.93
CA MET A 1 -7.30 19.05 1.42
C MET A 1 -6.75 18.79 2.82
N PRO A 2 -7.53 18.25 3.78
CA PRO A 2 -6.99 17.78 5.06
C PRO A 2 -5.83 16.79 4.82
N PRO A 3 -4.68 16.96 5.49
CA PRO A 3 -3.46 16.21 5.17
C PRO A 3 -3.60 14.70 5.39
N GLN A 4 -4.44 14.27 6.34
CA GLN A 4 -4.70 12.86 6.63
C GLN A 4 -5.41 12.10 5.50
N ARG A 5 -5.97 12.84 4.52
CA ARG A 5 -6.57 12.26 3.32
C ARG A 5 -5.55 11.97 2.22
N LEU A 6 -4.29 12.34 2.42
CA LEU A 6 -3.20 12.01 1.52
C LEU A 6 -2.35 10.90 2.14
N GLU A 7 -2.14 9.84 1.38
CA GLU A 7 -1.14 8.81 1.63
C GLU A 7 -0.06 8.94 0.56
N LEU A 8 1.20 8.91 0.99
CA LEU A 8 2.36 8.90 0.10
C LEU A 8 2.99 7.50 0.14
N GLU A 9 3.08 6.89 -1.04
CA GLU A 9 3.75 5.62 -1.25
C GLU A 9 5.22 5.88 -1.58
N ILE A 10 6.12 5.18 -0.88
CA ILE A 10 7.56 5.34 -0.98
C ILE A 10 8.15 3.96 -1.26
N THR A 11 8.92 3.83 -2.33
CA THR A 11 9.60 2.58 -2.67
C THR A 11 10.80 2.33 -1.75
N GLU A 12 11.15 1.07 -1.51
CA GLU A 12 12.31 0.71 -0.68
C GLU A 12 13.64 1.29 -1.19
N SER A 13 13.77 1.43 -2.51
CA SER A 13 14.98 1.95 -3.17
C SER A 13 15.35 3.36 -2.73
N LEU A 14 14.38 4.19 -2.31
CA LEU A 14 14.63 5.57 -1.84
C LEU A 14 15.49 5.63 -0.57
N PHE A 15 15.61 4.52 0.15
CA PHE A 15 16.47 4.43 1.32
C PHE A 15 17.91 4.01 1.01
N ILE A 16 18.20 3.56 -0.23
CA ILE A 16 19.54 3.12 -0.62
C ILE A 16 20.48 4.32 -0.85
N ASP A 17 19.98 5.36 -1.53
CA ASP A 17 20.83 6.46 -1.99
C ASP A 17 21.15 7.51 -0.90
N ASN A 18 20.16 7.87 -0.07
CA ASN A 18 20.35 8.92 0.96
C ASN A 18 19.38 8.77 2.16
N PRO A 19 19.53 7.73 2.98
CA PRO A 19 18.55 7.36 4.01
C PRO A 19 18.28 8.48 5.02
N THR A 20 19.29 9.24 5.44
CA THR A 20 19.13 10.32 6.42
C THR A 20 18.23 11.45 5.91
N THR A 21 18.44 11.87 4.66
CA THR A 21 17.67 12.98 4.05
C THR A 21 16.25 12.54 3.76
N THR A 22 16.07 11.31 3.28
CA THR A 22 14.76 10.68 3.06
C THR A 22 13.97 10.63 4.37
N LEU A 23 14.56 10.09 5.45
CA LEU A 23 13.89 9.99 6.75
C LEU A 23 13.49 11.36 7.31
N ALA A 24 14.37 12.37 7.24
CA ALA A 24 14.05 13.72 7.70
C ALA A 24 12.85 14.33 6.94
N SER A 25 12.78 14.07 5.63
CA SER A 25 11.69 14.55 4.77
C SER A 25 10.37 13.85 5.09
N LEU A 26 10.40 12.53 5.26
CA LEU A 26 9.22 11.74 5.64
C LEU A 26 8.71 12.13 7.03
N HIS A 27 9.59 12.39 8.00
CA HIS A 27 9.18 12.89 9.32
C HIS A 27 8.51 14.27 9.22
N SER A 28 9.02 15.15 8.35
CA SER A 28 8.43 16.46 8.13
C SER A 28 7.04 16.37 7.51
N LEU A 29 6.84 15.48 6.54
CA LEU A 29 5.53 15.23 5.92
C LEU A 29 4.54 14.62 6.92
N ARG A 30 4.99 13.66 7.72
CA ARG A 30 4.15 13.05 8.76
C ARG A 30 3.78 14.05 9.86
N ALA A 31 4.65 14.98 10.20
CA ALA A 31 4.35 16.07 11.14
C ALA A 31 3.22 17.00 10.63
N LEU A 32 3.02 17.08 9.31
CA LEU A 32 1.86 17.76 8.71
C LEU A 32 0.58 16.91 8.79
N GLY A 33 0.67 15.63 9.15
CA GLY A 33 -0.45 14.70 9.22
C GLY A 33 -0.66 13.86 7.95
N VAL A 34 0.29 13.86 7.01
CA VAL A 34 0.26 12.99 5.83
C VAL A 34 0.59 11.55 6.23
N ARG A 35 -0.14 10.57 5.69
CA ARG A 35 0.16 9.14 5.89
C ARG A 35 1.27 8.69 4.96
N VAL A 36 2.10 7.75 5.40
CA VAL A 36 3.20 7.21 4.60
C VAL A 36 3.11 5.69 4.55
N ALA A 37 3.09 5.15 3.34
CA ALA A 37 3.09 3.72 3.05
C ALA A 37 4.42 3.30 2.43
N LEU A 38 4.91 2.13 2.81
CA LEU A 38 6.07 1.50 2.17
C LEU A 38 5.56 0.62 1.02
N ASP A 39 6.02 0.94 -0.19
CA ASP A 39 5.61 0.29 -1.43
C ASP A 39 6.56 -0.85 -1.82
N ASP A 40 6.06 -1.79 -2.63
CA ASP A 40 6.81 -2.94 -3.18
C ASP A 40 7.56 -3.80 -2.13
N PHE A 41 6.99 -3.95 -0.92
CA PHE A 41 7.70 -4.58 0.18
C PHE A 41 8.08 -6.03 -0.11
N GLY A 42 9.36 -6.36 0.08
CA GLY A 42 9.91 -7.71 -0.09
C GLY A 42 10.59 -7.98 -1.43
N THR A 43 10.52 -7.05 -2.40
CA THR A 43 11.16 -7.21 -3.72
C THR A 43 12.57 -6.62 -3.82
N GLY A 44 12.97 -5.83 -2.81
CA GLY A 44 14.23 -5.08 -2.79
C GLY A 44 15.09 -5.33 -1.55
N TYR A 45 15.90 -4.33 -1.21
CA TYR A 45 16.66 -4.31 0.05
C TYR A 45 15.73 -3.90 1.20
N SER A 46 14.83 -4.80 1.59
CA SER A 46 13.93 -4.61 2.73
C SER A 46 14.75 -4.63 4.02
N SER A 47 15.28 -3.48 4.43
CA SER A 47 15.91 -3.41 5.74
C SER A 47 14.80 -3.27 6.78
N LEU A 48 14.56 -4.33 7.57
CA LEU A 48 13.78 -4.25 8.81
C LEU A 48 14.23 -3.07 9.70
N SER A 49 15.46 -2.59 9.52
CA SER A 49 15.96 -1.38 10.16
C SER A 49 15.16 -0.12 9.80
N TYR A 50 14.65 0.02 8.57
CA TYR A 50 13.83 1.17 8.16
C TYR A 50 12.44 1.12 8.77
N LEU A 51 11.81 -0.05 8.79
CA LEU A 51 10.54 -0.25 9.51
C LEU A 51 10.65 0.09 11.00
N ARG A 52 11.83 -0.15 11.60
CA ARG A 52 12.11 0.27 12.98
C ARG A 52 12.42 1.77 13.11
N SER A 53 13.02 2.39 12.09
CA SER A 53 13.53 3.77 12.15
C SER A 53 12.46 4.81 11.79
N PHE A 54 11.41 4.42 11.08
CA PHE A 54 10.33 5.32 10.68
C PHE A 54 8.95 4.71 10.97
N PRO A 55 8.02 5.47 11.58
CA PRO A 55 6.67 4.99 11.88
C PRO A 55 5.78 5.05 10.64
N PHE A 56 5.96 4.10 9.72
CA PHE A 56 5.05 3.91 8.58
C PHE A 56 3.63 3.62 9.05
N ASP A 57 2.64 4.03 8.27
CA ASP A 57 1.23 3.75 8.54
C ASP A 57 0.77 2.47 7.84
N LYS A 58 1.47 2.04 6.79
CA LYS A 58 1.08 0.92 5.94
C LYS A 58 2.28 0.25 5.25
N ILE A 59 2.19 -1.06 5.03
CA ILE A 59 3.06 -1.85 4.16
C ILE A 59 2.24 -2.38 2.98
N LYS A 60 2.75 -2.23 1.76
CA LYS A 60 2.16 -2.82 0.55
C LYS A 60 2.96 -4.06 0.15
N ILE A 61 2.28 -5.20 0.08
CA ILE A 61 2.83 -6.49 -0.32
C ILE A 61 2.76 -6.55 -1.85
N ASP A 62 3.92 -6.57 -2.49
CA ASP A 62 4.03 -6.56 -3.95
C ASP A 62 3.31 -7.75 -4.59
N ARG A 63 2.82 -7.52 -5.83
CA ARG A 63 2.07 -8.53 -6.58
C ARG A 63 2.85 -9.81 -6.83
N SER A 64 4.18 -9.78 -6.91
CA SER A 64 4.98 -10.98 -7.16
C SER A 64 4.73 -12.05 -6.11
N PHE A 65 4.47 -11.67 -4.85
CA PHE A 65 4.10 -12.60 -3.79
C PHE A 65 2.67 -13.15 -3.94
N ILE A 66 1.78 -12.39 -4.57
CA ILE A 66 0.37 -12.77 -4.76
C ILE A 66 0.21 -13.71 -5.96
N VAL A 67 0.99 -13.52 -7.02
CA VAL A 67 0.99 -14.38 -8.21
C VAL A 67 1.38 -15.82 -7.84
N ASP A 68 2.37 -15.99 -6.96
CA ASP A 68 2.87 -17.31 -6.54
C ASP A 68 2.14 -17.91 -5.32
N LEU A 69 1.08 -17.25 -4.86
CA LEU A 69 0.41 -17.58 -3.60
C LEU A 69 -0.15 -19.01 -3.56
N LEU A 70 -0.67 -19.49 -4.69
CA LEU A 70 -1.30 -20.81 -4.81
C LEU A 70 -0.31 -21.91 -5.21
N SER A 71 0.88 -21.55 -5.67
CA SER A 71 1.88 -22.48 -6.22
C SER A 71 3.02 -22.78 -5.25
N SER A 72 3.11 -22.06 -4.13
CA SER A 72 4.22 -22.15 -3.17
C SER A 72 3.76 -21.97 -1.72
N ASP A 73 3.97 -23.00 -0.89
CA ASP A 73 3.84 -22.90 0.57
C ASP A 73 4.71 -21.78 1.15
N GLY A 74 5.84 -21.48 0.48
CA GLY A 74 6.74 -20.39 0.85
C GLY A 74 6.10 -19.01 0.71
N ALA A 75 5.28 -18.78 -0.32
CA ALA A 75 4.60 -17.50 -0.54
C ALA A 75 3.59 -17.21 0.58
N THR A 76 2.80 -18.23 0.98
CA THR A 76 1.87 -18.11 2.10
C THR A 76 2.60 -17.82 3.42
N ALA A 77 3.71 -18.52 3.69
CA ALA A 77 4.51 -18.29 4.89
C ALA A 77 5.14 -16.88 4.94
N LEU A 78 5.56 -16.34 3.79
CA LEU A 78 6.07 -14.97 3.68
C LEU A 78 4.98 -13.94 3.96
N ILE A 79 3.81 -14.05 3.34
CA ILE A 79 2.68 -13.15 3.60
C ILE A 79 2.29 -13.17 5.08
N LYS A 80 2.23 -14.36 5.68
CA LYS A 80 1.98 -14.49 7.13
C LYS A 80 3.03 -13.76 7.96
N SER A 81 4.30 -13.86 7.58
CA SER A 81 5.39 -13.18 8.28
C SER A 81 5.28 -11.66 8.17
N ILE A 82 4.93 -11.15 6.98
CA ILE A 82 4.76 -9.71 6.72
C ILE A 82 3.56 -9.15 7.49
N THR A 83 2.42 -9.83 7.43
CA THR A 83 1.19 -9.42 8.16
C THR A 83 1.39 -9.44 9.67
N THR A 84 2.05 -10.47 10.21
CA THR A 84 2.40 -10.54 11.64
C THR A 84 3.35 -9.39 12.04
N LEU A 85 4.34 -9.08 11.20
CA LEU A 85 5.26 -7.96 11.46
C LEU A 85 4.53 -6.61 11.45
N ALA A 86 3.65 -6.39 10.46
CA ALA A 86 2.87 -5.18 10.36
C ALA A 86 1.96 -4.99 11.58
N GLU A 87 1.26 -6.04 12.00
CA GLU A 87 0.44 -6.04 13.22
C GLU A 87 1.27 -5.67 14.45
N ALA A 88 2.44 -6.31 14.63
CA ALA A 88 3.33 -6.04 15.76
C ALA A 88 3.87 -4.59 15.79
N LEU A 89 3.97 -3.95 14.62
CA LEU A 89 4.41 -2.56 14.48
C LEU A 89 3.24 -1.55 14.41
N GLY A 90 1.99 -2.02 14.48
CA GLY A 90 0.80 -1.18 14.39
C GLY A 90 0.57 -0.58 13.00
N MET A 91 0.97 -1.29 11.94
CA MET A 91 0.85 -0.87 10.54
C MET A 91 -0.30 -1.60 9.84
N GLU A 92 -0.97 -0.93 8.91
CA GLU A 92 -1.88 -1.58 7.96
C GLU A 92 -1.08 -2.39 6.91
N THR A 93 -1.71 -3.37 6.29
CA THR A 93 -1.19 -4.07 5.11
C THR A 93 -2.13 -3.94 3.92
N THR A 94 -1.57 -3.78 2.73
CA THR A 94 -2.30 -3.89 1.45
C THR A 94 -1.65 -4.97 0.60
N ALA A 95 -2.39 -5.99 0.21
CA ALA A 95 -1.92 -6.96 -0.77
C ALA A 95 -2.32 -6.52 -2.18
N GLU A 96 -1.34 -6.44 -3.09
CA GLU A 96 -1.54 -5.94 -4.44
C GLU A 96 -1.57 -7.05 -5.49
N GLY A 97 -2.37 -6.84 -6.55
CA GLY A 97 -2.45 -7.79 -7.66
C GLY A 97 -3.31 -9.02 -7.38
N VAL A 98 -4.30 -8.92 -6.50
CA VAL A 98 -5.29 -9.98 -6.30
C VAL A 98 -6.22 -10.05 -7.51
N GLU A 99 -6.28 -11.22 -8.14
CA GLU A 99 -7.07 -11.46 -9.34
C GLU A 99 -8.15 -12.53 -9.13
N HIS A 100 -7.99 -13.42 -8.14
CA HIS A 100 -8.82 -14.60 -7.95
C HIS A 100 -9.37 -14.69 -6.51
N ALA A 101 -10.49 -15.38 -6.34
CA ALA A 101 -11.18 -15.49 -5.05
C ALA A 101 -10.38 -16.30 -4.01
N ASP A 102 -9.67 -17.32 -4.45
CA ASP A 102 -8.79 -18.15 -3.62
C ASP A 102 -7.61 -17.35 -3.03
N GLN A 103 -6.99 -16.46 -3.82
CA GLN A 103 -5.98 -15.52 -3.34
C GLN A 103 -6.53 -14.61 -2.24
N LEU A 104 -7.75 -14.07 -2.45
CA LEU A 104 -8.43 -13.22 -1.48
C LEU A 104 -8.71 -13.96 -0.16
N ASP A 105 -9.17 -15.21 -0.23
CA ASP A 105 -9.48 -16.01 0.95
C ASP A 105 -8.23 -16.30 1.78
N ILE A 106 -7.12 -16.70 1.12
CA ILE A 106 -5.83 -16.90 1.79
C ILE A 106 -5.35 -15.60 2.45
N LEU A 107 -5.41 -14.47 1.76
CA LEU A 107 -4.97 -13.18 2.29
C LEU A 107 -5.77 -12.73 3.51
N ARG A 108 -7.08 -13.00 3.53
CA ARG A 108 -7.93 -12.76 4.69
C ARG A 108 -7.55 -13.66 5.86
N GLU A 109 -7.31 -14.95 5.61
CA GLU A 109 -6.88 -15.90 6.63
C GLU A 109 -5.52 -15.52 7.25
N GLN A 110 -4.61 -14.95 6.45
CA GLN A 110 -3.32 -14.45 6.94
C GLN A 110 -3.41 -13.06 7.60
N GLY A 111 -4.60 -12.46 7.71
CA GLY A 111 -4.79 -11.19 8.42
C GLY A 111 -4.40 -9.94 7.61
N CYS A 112 -4.38 -10.02 6.28
CA CYS A 112 -4.16 -8.84 5.45
C CYS A 112 -5.33 -7.84 5.57
N SER A 113 -5.03 -6.57 5.84
CA SER A 113 -6.07 -5.59 6.20
C SER A 113 -6.78 -4.95 5.00
N GLN A 114 -6.09 -4.82 3.87
CA GLN A 114 -6.61 -4.21 2.65
C GLN A 114 -6.16 -5.04 1.44
N ILE A 115 -6.99 -5.03 0.40
CA ILE A 115 -6.75 -5.80 -0.81
C ILE A 115 -6.93 -4.91 -2.04
N GLN A 116 -6.01 -5.01 -2.98
CA GLN A 116 -6.05 -4.33 -4.26
C GLN A 116 -5.78 -5.32 -5.40
N GLY A 117 -6.57 -5.23 -6.45
CA GLY A 117 -6.31 -5.99 -7.68
C GLY A 117 -7.53 -6.11 -8.58
N PHE A 118 -7.32 -6.74 -9.73
CA PHE A 118 -8.34 -6.85 -10.77
C PHE A 118 -9.54 -7.71 -10.38
N TYR A 119 -9.43 -8.49 -9.30
CA TYR A 119 -10.57 -9.17 -8.70
C TYR A 119 -11.70 -8.19 -8.36
N PHE A 120 -11.36 -7.00 -7.86
CA PHE A 120 -12.34 -5.96 -7.52
C PHE A 120 -12.60 -5.00 -8.66
N SER A 121 -11.53 -4.41 -9.21
CA SER A 121 -11.61 -3.46 -10.32
C SER A 121 -10.27 -3.34 -11.01
N LYS A 122 -10.30 -3.09 -12.32
CA LYS A 122 -9.13 -2.56 -13.02
C LYS A 122 -8.94 -1.08 -12.66
N PRO A 123 -7.77 -0.48 -12.91
CA PRO A 123 -7.62 0.97 -12.94
C PRO A 123 -8.65 1.58 -13.89
N VAL A 124 -9.35 2.60 -13.43
CA VAL A 124 -10.43 3.25 -14.17
C VAL A 124 -10.17 4.75 -14.30
N SER A 125 -10.89 5.40 -15.21
CA SER A 125 -10.82 6.85 -15.39
C SER A 125 -11.40 7.61 -14.19
N GLU A 126 -11.07 8.90 -14.07
CA GLU A 126 -11.67 9.79 -13.06
C GLU A 126 -13.21 9.73 -13.07
N ALA A 127 -13.83 9.76 -14.25
CA ALA A 127 -15.29 9.74 -14.38
C ALA A 127 -15.90 8.45 -13.81
N GLU A 128 -15.24 7.31 -14.03
CA GLU A 128 -15.65 6.02 -13.49
C GLU A 128 -15.43 5.97 -11.97
N VAL A 129 -14.31 6.48 -11.45
CA VAL A 129 -14.07 6.58 -9.99
C VAL A 129 -15.20 7.37 -9.32
N VAL A 130 -15.56 8.52 -9.88
CA VAL A 130 -16.63 9.37 -9.33
C VAL A 130 -17.98 8.62 -9.34
N GLY A 131 -18.27 7.88 -10.41
CA GLY A 131 -19.44 6.99 -10.48
C GLY A 131 -19.42 5.88 -9.44
N MET A 132 -18.28 5.21 -9.23
CA MET A 132 -18.12 4.13 -8.24
C MET A 132 -18.27 4.63 -6.80
N LEU A 133 -17.77 5.84 -6.52
CA LEU A 133 -17.85 6.47 -5.19
C LEU A 133 -19.24 7.07 -4.91
N GLY A 134 -20.15 7.07 -5.90
CA GLY A 134 -21.49 7.64 -5.77
C GLY A 134 -21.48 9.15 -5.54
N ILE A 135 -20.39 9.84 -5.89
CA ILE A 135 -20.31 11.29 -5.83
C ILE A 135 -20.91 11.80 -7.15
N GLY A 136 -21.94 12.63 -7.12
CA GLY A 136 -22.41 13.28 -8.35
C GLY A 136 -21.27 14.15 -8.91
N LEU A 137 -20.95 14.01 -10.20
CA LEU A 137 -20.14 15.01 -10.91
C LEU A 137 -20.98 16.30 -11.01
N GLU A 138 -20.91 17.16 -9.99
CA GLU A 138 -21.29 18.56 -10.16
C GLU A 138 -20.37 19.17 -11.24
N PRO A 139 -20.91 19.74 -12.33
CA PRO A 139 -20.12 20.23 -13.46
C PRO A 139 -19.43 21.56 -13.12
N ALA A 140 -18.48 21.53 -12.20
CA ALA A 140 -17.66 22.69 -11.87
C ALA A 140 -16.36 22.66 -12.67
N LEU A 141 -16.44 22.96 -13.99
CA LEU A 141 -15.34 23.51 -14.83
C LEU A 141 -15.76 23.70 -16.31
N ARG A 142 -16.98 24.20 -16.56
CA ARG A 142 -17.32 24.89 -17.82
C ARG A 142 -17.67 26.34 -17.52
N LYS A 143 -16.65 27.18 -17.37
CA LYS A 143 -16.66 28.61 -17.71
C LYS A 143 -15.28 29.22 -17.47
N ALA A 144 -14.48 29.24 -18.51
CA ALA A 144 -13.64 30.39 -18.84
C ALA A 144 -13.76 30.52 -20.36
N GLY A 145 -14.62 31.44 -20.79
CA GLY A 145 -14.55 32.01 -22.13
C GLY A 145 -13.51 33.11 -22.18
#